data_AF-A0A6S6TRN3-F1
#
_entry.id   AF-A0A6S6TRN3-F1
#
_cell.length_a   1.000
_cell.length_b   1.000
_cell.length_c   1.000
_cell.angle_alpha   90.00
_cell.angle_beta   90.00
_cell.angle_gamma   90.00
#
_symmetry.space_group_name_H-M   'P 1'
#
loop_
_entity.id
_entity.type
_entity.pdbx_description
1 polymer ?
#
loop_
_entity_poly.entity_id
_entity_poly.type
_entity_poly.pdbx_seq_one_letter_code
_entity_poly.pdbx_strand_id
1 'polypeptide(L)'
;MKLKNIAMAILLITTLSIAQENNETKKQTVVFDCSSGDKKFVASRLWLIDLTLQEYVDKKIPYEAVLTIHSGCTDIVSTKAPKDNKVMGKIEKMLKKISKHENLSIEACQIAVDRFKIKHDDLYPFMKLVPNSITRVISLQNDGYAFIPFSK
;
A
#
# COMPACT_ATOMS: atom_id res chain seq x y z
N MET A 1 28.49 59.48 3.59
CA MET A 1 28.66 58.08 4.04
C MET A 1 27.42 57.56 4.80
N LYS A 2 26.19 57.85 4.36
CA LYS A 2 24.95 57.43 5.06
C LYS A 2 23.93 56.72 4.16
N LEU A 3 23.95 56.92 2.83
CA LEU A 3 22.99 56.29 1.91
C LEU A 3 23.35 54.84 1.49
N LYS A 4 24.64 54.49 1.37
CA LYS A 4 25.07 53.13 0.97
C LYS A 4 24.67 52.04 1.98
N ASN A 5 24.60 52.39 3.26
CA ASN A 5 24.29 51.44 4.33
C ASN A 5 22.80 51.14 4.46
N ILE A 6 21.92 52.03 3.96
CA ILE A 6 20.46 51.84 3.99
C ILE A 6 20.02 50.92 2.85
N ALA A 7 20.61 51.05 1.65
CA ALA A 7 20.32 50.18 0.52
C ALA A 7 20.71 48.72 0.76
N MET A 8 21.79 48.48 1.50
CA MET A 8 22.27 47.12 1.83
C MET A 8 21.40 46.43 2.91
N ALA A 9 20.79 47.20 3.81
CA ALA A 9 19.85 46.66 4.81
C ALA A 9 18.49 46.29 4.19
N ILE A 10 18.01 47.05 3.20
CA ILE A 10 16.75 46.75 2.50
C ILE A 10 16.89 45.52 1.58
N LEU A 11 18.07 45.28 1.01
CA LEU A 11 18.34 44.11 0.17
C LEU A 11 18.40 42.79 0.98
N LEU A 12 18.73 42.84 2.28
CA LEU A 12 18.80 41.67 3.15
C LEU A 12 17.44 41.25 3.74
N ILE A 13 16.44 42.14 3.75
CA ILE A 13 15.12 41.84 4.33
C ILE A 13 14.21 41.10 3.33
N THR A 14 14.48 41.19 2.03
CA THR A 14 13.64 40.55 0.99
C THR A 14 13.89 39.05 0.78
N THR A 15 15.02 38.50 1.26
CA THR A 15 15.31 37.06 1.15
C THR A 15 14.70 36.20 2.27
N LEU A 16 14.14 36.82 3.32
CA LEU A 16 13.52 36.11 4.45
C LEU A 16 12.03 35.81 4.25
N SER A 17 11.39 36.35 3.20
CA SER A 17 9.94 36.23 3.01
C SER A 17 9.48 35.09 2.09
N ILE A 18 10.39 34.22 1.60
CA ILE A 18 10.02 33.03 0.81
C ILE A 18 10.57 31.77 1.46
N ALA A 19 10.29 31.59 2.75
CA ALA A 19 10.20 30.29 3.36
C ALA A 19 8.77 30.13 3.89
N GLN A 20 7.76 30.39 3.03
CA GLN A 20 6.49 29.70 3.22
C GLN A 20 6.79 28.24 2.97
N GLU A 21 6.94 27.49 4.07
CA GLU A 21 6.89 26.05 4.07
C GLU A 21 5.53 25.68 3.49
N ASN A 22 5.52 25.40 2.20
CA ASN A 22 4.37 24.83 1.53
C ASN A 22 4.21 23.44 2.15
N ASN A 23 3.53 23.36 3.29
CA ASN A 23 3.19 22.12 4.00
C ASN A 23 2.11 21.35 3.22
N GLU A 24 2.31 21.20 1.91
CA GLU A 24 1.52 20.30 1.10
C GLU A 24 1.92 18.88 1.52
N THR A 25 0.99 18.20 2.18
CA THR A 25 1.25 16.86 2.71
C THR A 25 1.50 15.92 1.53
N LYS A 26 2.76 15.49 1.37
CA LYS A 26 3.16 14.63 0.25
C LYS A 26 2.33 13.34 0.24
N LYS A 27 1.79 12.99 -0.94
CA LYS A 27 1.08 11.71 -1.14
C LYS A 27 2.01 10.53 -0.82
N GLN A 28 1.53 9.62 0.01
CA GLN A 28 2.25 8.40 0.39
C GLN A 28 1.87 7.26 -0.55
N THR A 29 2.85 6.69 -1.26
CA THR A 29 2.62 5.55 -2.15
C THR A 29 3.33 4.31 -1.60
N VAL A 30 2.61 3.20 -1.50
CA VAL A 30 3.14 1.97 -0.88
C VAL A 30 2.63 0.71 -1.58
N VAL A 31 3.53 -0.26 -1.78
CA VAL A 31 3.19 -1.61 -2.17
C VAL A 31 3.56 -2.58 -1.05
N PHE A 32 2.55 -3.26 -0.52
CA PHE A 32 2.66 -4.35 0.42
C PHE A 32 2.70 -5.67 -0.37
N ASP A 33 3.78 -6.43 -0.25
CA ASP A 33 3.98 -7.62 -1.06
C ASP A 33 3.87 -8.92 -0.25
N CYS A 34 2.77 -9.64 -0.44
CA CYS A 34 2.46 -10.86 0.29
C CYS A 34 2.93 -12.11 -0.47
N SER A 35 3.97 -12.74 0.08
CA SER A 35 4.51 -14.01 -0.42
C SER A 35 4.62 -15.10 0.65
N SER A 36 4.36 -14.76 1.93
CA SER A 36 4.47 -15.64 3.09
C SER A 36 3.48 -16.82 3.11
N GLY A 37 3.97 -17.98 3.52
CA GLY A 37 3.14 -19.15 3.82
C GLY A 37 2.52 -19.14 5.22
N ASP A 38 3.04 -18.33 6.15
CA ASP A 38 2.60 -18.28 7.55
C ASP A 38 1.31 -17.46 7.69
N LYS A 39 0.17 -18.15 7.78
CA LYS A 39 -1.16 -17.51 7.88
C LYS A 39 -1.33 -16.63 9.13
N LYS A 40 -0.66 -16.94 10.23
CA LYS A 40 -0.73 -16.09 11.44
C LYS A 40 0.03 -14.79 11.18
N PHE A 41 1.19 -14.87 10.53
CA PHE A 41 1.94 -13.71 10.10
C PHE A 41 1.13 -12.86 9.11
N VAL A 42 0.57 -13.47 8.05
CA VAL A 42 -0.29 -12.79 7.06
C VAL A 42 -1.45 -12.07 7.74
N ALA A 43 -2.18 -12.74 8.64
CA ALA A 43 -3.28 -12.11 9.38
C ALA A 43 -2.81 -10.87 10.18
N SER A 44 -1.63 -10.93 10.81
CA SER A 44 -1.05 -9.79 11.53
C SER A 44 -0.66 -8.64 10.60
N ARG A 45 -0.19 -8.94 9.39
CA ARG A 45 0.21 -7.93 8.41
C ARG A 45 -1.00 -7.23 7.79
N LEU A 46 -2.07 -7.96 7.50
CA LEU A 46 -3.32 -7.37 7.03
C LEU A 46 -3.94 -6.43 8.08
N TRP A 47 -3.85 -6.79 9.36
CA TRP A 47 -4.23 -5.91 10.46
C TRP A 47 -3.38 -4.64 10.50
N LEU A 48 -2.06 -4.77 10.30
CA LEU A 48 -1.16 -3.61 10.27
C LEU A 48 -1.45 -2.69 9.08
N ILE A 49 -1.73 -3.24 7.89
CA ILE A 49 -2.18 -2.46 6.73
C ILE A 49 -3.41 -1.63 7.12
N ASP A 50 -4.43 -2.25 7.71
CA ASP A 50 -5.65 -1.54 8.11
C ASP A 50 -5.32 -0.37 9.06
N LEU A 51 -4.51 -0.59 10.09
CA LEU A 51 -4.09 0.48 11.01
C LEU A 51 -3.34 1.61 10.29
N THR A 52 -2.40 1.27 9.40
CA THR A 52 -1.64 2.26 8.63
C THR A 52 -2.55 3.11 7.74
N LEU A 53 -3.51 2.48 7.05
CA LEU A 53 -4.43 3.20 6.17
C LEU A 53 -5.41 4.07 6.98
N GLN A 54 -5.90 3.59 8.13
CA GLN A 54 -6.70 4.42 9.04
C GLN A 54 -5.91 5.62 9.56
N GLU A 55 -4.63 5.44 9.93
CA GLU A 55 -3.77 6.55 10.34
C GLU A 55 -3.65 7.61 9.24
N TYR A 56 -3.49 7.21 7.97
CA TYR A 56 -3.48 8.14 6.85
C TYR A 56 -4.80 8.88 6.69
N VAL A 57 -5.94 8.19 6.82
CA VAL A 57 -7.28 8.81 6.77
C VAL A 57 -7.45 9.84 7.90
N ASP A 58 -7.16 9.44 9.14
CA ASP A 58 -7.34 10.27 10.34
C ASP A 58 -6.47 11.53 10.29
N LYS A 59 -5.23 11.39 9.80
CA LYS A 59 -4.29 12.52 9.64
C LYS A 59 -4.47 13.30 8.35
N LYS A 60 -5.46 12.92 7.51
CA LYS A 60 -5.69 13.52 6.18
C LYS A 60 -4.45 13.49 5.28
N ILE A 61 -3.65 12.44 5.42
CA ILE A 61 -2.48 12.20 4.57
C ILE A 61 -2.99 11.52 3.29
N PRO A 62 -2.82 12.15 2.10
CA PRO A 62 -3.19 11.49 0.86
C PRO A 62 -2.32 10.26 0.65
N TYR A 63 -2.91 9.15 0.19
CA TYR A 63 -2.18 7.92 -0.03
C TYR A 63 -2.68 7.16 -1.25
N GLU A 64 -1.86 6.23 -1.73
CA GLU A 64 -2.24 5.16 -2.65
C GLU A 64 -1.48 3.89 -2.29
N ALA A 65 -2.22 2.81 -2.06
CA ALA A 65 -1.69 1.56 -1.58
C ALA A 65 -2.03 0.42 -2.54
N VAL A 66 -1.09 -0.52 -2.68
CA VAL A 66 -1.30 -1.77 -3.39
C VAL A 66 -0.93 -2.93 -2.47
N LEU A 67 -1.79 -3.94 -2.35
CA LEU A 67 -1.46 -5.22 -1.74
C LEU A 67 -1.33 -6.25 -2.86
N THR A 68 -0.11 -6.70 -3.15
CA THR A 68 0.12 -7.81 -4.08
C THR A 68 0.08 -9.14 -3.34
N ILE A 69 -0.57 -10.15 -3.92
CA ILE A 69 -0.74 -11.48 -3.33
C ILE A 69 -0.23 -12.54 -4.32
N HIS A 70 0.79 -13.29 -3.89
CA HIS A 70 1.36 -14.38 -4.67
C HIS A 70 2.03 -15.43 -3.77
N SER A 71 2.68 -16.42 -4.38
CA SER A 71 3.46 -17.47 -3.69
C SER A 71 2.69 -18.10 -2.51
N GLY A 72 3.23 -18.08 -1.29
CA GLY A 72 2.62 -18.68 -0.11
C GLY A 72 1.32 -18.01 0.34
N CYS A 73 1.05 -16.78 -0.10
CA CYS A 73 -0.21 -16.08 0.21
C CYS A 73 -1.34 -16.42 -0.76
N THR A 74 -1.07 -17.15 -1.85
CA THR A 74 -2.02 -17.27 -2.97
C THR A 74 -3.38 -17.85 -2.58
N ASP A 75 -3.44 -18.79 -1.65
CA ASP A 75 -4.71 -19.41 -1.21
C ASP A 75 -5.71 -18.43 -0.56
N ILE A 76 -5.24 -17.29 -0.03
CA ILE A 76 -6.12 -16.30 0.61
C ILE A 76 -7.01 -15.53 -0.37
N VAL A 77 -6.76 -15.66 -1.68
CA VAL A 77 -7.51 -14.98 -2.75
C VAL A 77 -8.85 -15.63 -3.06
N SER A 78 -9.02 -16.90 -2.65
CA SER A 78 -10.20 -17.68 -2.99
C SER A 78 -11.32 -17.54 -1.96
N THR A 79 -12.54 -17.38 -2.45
CA THR A 79 -13.79 -17.48 -1.68
C THR A 79 -14.08 -18.90 -1.18
N LYS A 80 -13.40 -19.90 -1.77
CA LYS A 80 -13.49 -21.34 -1.44
C LYS A 80 -12.39 -21.81 -0.49
N ALA A 81 -11.52 -20.92 -0.04
CA ALA A 81 -10.47 -21.27 0.91
C ALA A 81 -11.08 -21.93 2.18
N PRO A 82 -10.42 -22.94 2.78
CA PRO A 82 -10.96 -23.67 3.93
C PRO A 82 -11.30 -22.73 5.09
N LYS A 83 -12.60 -22.62 5.39
CA LYS A 83 -13.15 -21.69 6.40
C LYS A 83 -13.16 -22.26 7.82
N ASP A 84 -13.01 -23.57 7.96
CA ASP A 84 -12.85 -24.29 9.22
C ASP A 84 -11.55 -23.88 9.95
N ASN A 85 -10.58 -23.33 9.22
CA ASN A 85 -9.41 -22.69 9.81
C ASN A 85 -9.75 -21.27 10.32
N LYS A 86 -9.81 -21.12 11.66
CA LYS A 86 -10.04 -19.83 12.34
C LYS A 86 -9.14 -18.70 11.85
N VAL A 87 -7.90 -18.98 11.43
CA VAL A 87 -6.97 -17.97 10.90
C VAL A 87 -7.39 -17.53 9.50
N MET A 88 -7.81 -18.45 8.63
CA MET A 88 -8.31 -18.12 7.30
C MET A 88 -9.59 -17.28 7.36
N GLY A 89 -10.51 -17.61 8.28
CA GLY A 89 -11.69 -16.78 8.52
C GLY A 89 -11.35 -15.34 9.00
N LYS A 90 -10.24 -15.16 9.74
CA LYS A 90 -9.74 -13.82 10.09
C LYS A 90 -9.15 -13.09 8.90
N ILE A 91 -8.38 -13.79 8.06
CA ILE A 91 -7.81 -13.23 6.84
C ILE A 91 -8.92 -12.77 5.89
N GLU A 92 -9.92 -13.60 5.63
CA GLU A 92 -11.08 -13.23 4.80
C GLU A 92 -11.77 -11.96 5.32
N LYS A 93 -12.05 -11.91 6.63
CA LYS A 93 -12.66 -10.73 7.26
C LYS A 93 -11.79 -9.48 7.10
N MET A 94 -10.47 -9.62 7.22
CA MET A 94 -9.55 -8.50 7.10
C MET A 94 -9.44 -8.04 5.65
N LEU A 95 -9.33 -8.94 4.67
CA LEU A 95 -9.34 -8.60 3.24
C LEU A 95 -10.60 -7.81 2.87
N LYS A 96 -11.78 -8.29 3.31
CA LYS A 96 -13.06 -7.58 3.13
C LYS A 96 -13.14 -6.24 3.86
N LYS A 97 -12.42 -6.10 4.97
CA LYS A 97 -12.36 -4.82 5.72
C LYS A 97 -11.50 -3.83 4.95
N ILE A 98 -10.27 -4.20 4.62
CA ILE A 98 -9.33 -3.30 3.98
C ILE A 98 -9.72 -2.96 2.54
N SER A 99 -10.42 -3.86 1.84
CA SER A 99 -10.93 -3.59 0.49
C SER A 99 -11.92 -2.42 0.40
N LYS A 100 -12.38 -1.90 1.55
CA LYS A 100 -13.26 -0.73 1.63
C LYS A 100 -12.50 0.60 1.62
N HIS A 101 -11.17 0.57 1.77
CA HIS A 101 -10.33 1.76 1.59
C HIS A 101 -10.28 2.11 0.10
N GLU A 102 -10.78 3.29 -0.26
CA GLU A 102 -10.90 3.71 -1.67
C GLU A 102 -9.56 3.74 -2.42
N ASN A 103 -8.48 4.08 -1.71
CA ASN A 103 -7.13 4.19 -2.26
C ASN A 103 -6.28 2.93 -2.04
N LEU A 104 -6.90 1.76 -1.82
CA LEU A 104 -6.22 0.46 -1.75
C LEU A 104 -6.64 -0.45 -2.92
N SER A 105 -5.66 -0.91 -3.71
CA SER A 105 -5.82 -1.97 -4.70
C SER A 105 -5.35 -3.31 -4.13
N ILE A 106 -6.17 -4.36 -4.19
CA ILE A 106 -5.74 -5.72 -3.83
C ILE A 106 -5.55 -6.52 -5.12
N GLU A 107 -4.33 -6.94 -5.39
CA GLU A 107 -3.89 -7.50 -6.67
C GLU A 107 -3.39 -8.93 -6.52
N ALA A 108 -4.07 -9.89 -7.14
CA ALA A 108 -3.69 -11.30 -7.15
C ALA A 108 -2.83 -11.63 -8.39
N CYS A 109 -1.77 -12.42 -8.19
CA CYS A 109 -0.93 -12.90 -9.29
C CYS A 109 -1.63 -14.01 -10.09
N GLN A 110 -1.88 -13.78 -11.38
CA GLN A 110 -2.45 -14.76 -12.30
C GLN A 110 -1.65 -16.06 -12.34
N ILE A 111 -0.32 -15.97 -12.53
CA ILE A 111 0.57 -17.14 -12.57
C ILE A 111 0.42 -17.99 -11.29
N ALA A 112 0.28 -17.34 -10.14
CA ALA A 112 0.12 -18.06 -8.88
C ALA A 112 -1.27 -18.70 -8.78
N VAL A 113 -2.34 -17.94 -9.07
CA VAL A 113 -3.72 -18.43 -9.11
C VAL A 113 -3.83 -19.69 -9.99
N ASP A 114 -3.24 -19.65 -11.19
CA ASP A 114 -3.25 -20.78 -12.13
C ASP A 114 -2.42 -21.96 -11.61
N ARG A 115 -1.23 -21.70 -11.06
CA ARG A 115 -0.37 -22.73 -10.47
C ARG A 115 -1.07 -23.48 -9.34
N PHE A 116 -1.83 -22.78 -8.50
CA PHE A 116 -2.60 -23.35 -7.39
C PHE A 116 -3.99 -23.84 -7.81
N LYS A 117 -4.31 -23.80 -9.11
CA LYS A 117 -5.58 -24.27 -9.69
C LYS A 117 -6.81 -23.61 -9.05
N ILE A 118 -6.67 -22.36 -8.62
CA ILE A 118 -7.78 -21.57 -8.12
C ILE A 118 -8.57 -21.08 -9.34
N LYS A 119 -9.88 -21.37 -9.40
CA LYS A 119 -10.71 -20.87 -10.49
C LYS A 119 -10.83 -19.36 -10.39
N HIS A 120 -10.80 -18.67 -11.52
CA HIS A 120 -10.85 -17.20 -11.53
C HIS A 120 -12.19 -16.69 -10.97
N ASP A 121 -13.28 -17.41 -11.22
CA ASP A 121 -14.61 -17.10 -10.66
C ASP A 121 -14.70 -17.32 -9.13
N ASP A 122 -13.74 -18.05 -8.55
CA ASP A 122 -13.67 -18.24 -7.10
C ASP A 122 -12.92 -17.08 -6.41
N LEU A 123 -12.37 -16.11 -7.15
CA LEU A 123 -11.70 -14.95 -6.56
C LEU A 123 -12.70 -14.01 -5.87
N TYR A 124 -12.25 -13.30 -4.84
CA TYR A 124 -13.08 -12.23 -4.26
C TYR A 124 -13.31 -11.11 -5.30
N PRO A 125 -14.52 -10.55 -5.40
CA PRO A 125 -14.87 -9.57 -6.45
C PRO A 125 -14.12 -8.23 -6.33
N PHE A 126 -13.53 -7.94 -5.16
CA PHE A 126 -12.69 -6.75 -4.95
C PHE A 126 -11.22 -6.95 -5.36
N MET A 127 -10.84 -8.15 -5.80
CA MET A 127 -9.48 -8.43 -6.24
C MET A 127 -9.31 -8.11 -7.72
N LYS A 128 -8.20 -7.47 -8.05
CA LYS A 128 -7.75 -7.31 -9.43
C LYS A 128 -6.77 -8.43 -9.74
N LEU A 129 -6.91 -9.03 -10.91
CA LEU A 129 -6.00 -10.06 -11.38
C LEU A 129 -4.91 -9.39 -12.22
N VAL A 130 -3.65 -9.56 -11.83
CA VAL A 130 -2.49 -9.04 -12.58
C VAL A 130 -1.69 -10.20 -13.16
N PRO A 131 -1.16 -10.10 -14.39
CA PRO A 131 -0.47 -11.22 -15.03
C PRO A 131 0.69 -11.78 -14.19
N ASN A 132 1.49 -10.90 -13.59
CA ASN A 132 2.64 -11.27 -12.77
C ASN A 132 2.91 -10.22 -11.69
N SER A 133 2.82 -10.61 -10.42
CA SER A 133 3.08 -9.70 -9.30
C SER A 133 4.53 -9.22 -9.21
N ILE A 134 5.51 -9.99 -9.68
CA ILE A 134 6.93 -9.56 -9.64
C ILE A 134 7.14 -8.35 -10.55
N THR A 135 6.70 -8.43 -11.81
CA THR A 135 6.82 -7.31 -12.75
C THR A 135 5.94 -6.13 -12.32
N ARG A 136 4.81 -6.40 -11.66
CA ARG A 136 3.94 -5.36 -11.09
C ARG A 136 4.64 -4.60 -9.96
N VAL A 137 5.28 -5.30 -9.02
CA VAL A 137 6.05 -4.70 -7.92
C VAL A 137 7.24 -3.90 -8.45
N ILE A 138 7.92 -4.38 -9.50
CA ILE A 138 9.00 -3.63 -10.16
C ILE A 138 8.47 -2.31 -10.74
N SER A 139 7.34 -2.35 -11.47
CA SER A 139 6.71 -1.14 -12.02
C SER A 139 6.36 -0.14 -10.91
N LEU A 140 5.71 -0.61 -9.84
CA LEU A 140 5.31 0.25 -8.72
C LEU A 140 6.53 0.91 -8.04
N GLN A 141 7.61 0.17 -7.83
CA GLN A 141 8.84 0.74 -7.28
C GLN A 141 9.47 1.77 -8.22
N ASN A 142 9.47 1.53 -9.54
CA ASN A 142 9.93 2.51 -10.53
C ASN A 142 9.06 3.79 -10.52
N ASP A 143 7.78 3.65 -10.22
CA ASP A 143 6.84 4.77 -10.04
C ASP A 143 6.97 5.45 -8.66
N GLY A 144 7.93 5.01 -7.84
CA GLY A 144 8.27 5.62 -6.55
C GLY A 144 7.50 5.08 -5.34
N TYR A 145 6.82 3.93 -5.46
CA TYR A 145 6.15 3.30 -4.32
C TYR A 145 7.17 2.74 -3.34
N ALA A 146 6.97 3.00 -2.05
CA ALA A 146 7.69 2.31 -1.00
C ALA A 146 7.36 0.82 -1.01
N PHE A 147 8.37 -0.04 -0.89
CA PHE A 147 8.20 -1.50 -0.91
C PHE A 147 8.22 -2.07 0.51
N ILE A 148 7.17 -2.79 0.90
CA ILE A 148 7.03 -3.42 2.21
C ILE A 148 6.82 -4.94 2.03
N PRO A 149 7.86 -5.77 2.23
CA PRO A 149 7.77 -7.21 1.99
C PRO A 149 7.14 -7.96 3.15
N PHE A 150 6.26 -8.92 2.84
CA PHE A 150 5.70 -9.91 3.76
C PHE A 150 6.07 -11.33 3.31
N SER A 151 7.36 -11.67 3.47
CA SER A 151 7.97 -12.90 2.91
C SER A 151 8.41 -13.93 3.96
N LYS A 152 7.80 -13.92 5.15
CA LYS A 152 8.13 -14.85 6.24
C LYS A 152 7.79 -16.31 5.90
#